data_AF-A0A7U3VRT9-F1
#
_entry.id   AF-A0A7U3VRT9-F1
#
_cell.length_a   1.000
_cell.length_b   1.000
_cell.length_c   1.000
_cell.angle_alpha   90.00
_cell.angle_beta   90.00
_cell.angle_gamma   90.00
#
_symmetry.space_group_name_H-M   'P 1'
#
loop_
_entity.id
_entity.type
_entity.pdbx_description
1 polymer ?
#
loop_
_entity_poly.entity_id
_entity_poly.type
_entity_poly.pdbx_seq_one_letter_code
_entity_poly.pdbx_strand_id
1 'polypeptide(L)'
;MLAKWRQKYPLFTPLWQEAWSGLRSQNEGGNGNLKKSALDSIDNPQLRLPHGRVAQTLLNAVIIFVANLRAIRRFLRDQGIQPRKASTQSAAIQPGEPSDSPQARPLPTEQVEPPPRE
;
A
#
# COMPACT_ATOMS: atom_id res chain seq x y z
N MET A 1 -7.40 -18.54 -6.26
CA MET A 1 -7.72 -17.10 -6.37
C MET A 1 -8.00 -16.76 -7.82
N LEU A 2 -9.08 -16.02 -8.12
CA LEU A 2 -9.46 -15.64 -9.49
C LEU A 2 -8.32 -14.90 -10.22
N ALA A 3 -7.96 -15.37 -11.42
CA ALA A 3 -6.87 -14.84 -12.25
C ALA A 3 -7.06 -13.37 -12.70
N LYS A 4 -8.27 -12.79 -12.59
CA LYS A 4 -8.59 -11.45 -13.10
C LYS A 4 -7.86 -10.28 -12.41
N TRP A 5 -7.43 -10.48 -11.16
CA TRP A 5 -6.70 -9.46 -10.39
C TRP A 5 -5.22 -9.78 -10.24
N ARG A 6 -4.78 -10.85 -10.88
CA ARG A 6 -3.39 -11.24 -10.82
C ARG A 6 -2.61 -10.20 -11.61
N GLN A 7 -1.56 -9.67 -10.99
CA GLN A 7 -0.65 -8.77 -11.66
C GLN A 7 -0.13 -9.45 -12.93
N LYS A 8 -0.29 -8.80 -14.09
CA LYS A 8 0.07 -9.37 -15.41
C LYS A 8 1.55 -9.74 -15.49
N TYR A 9 2.40 -8.91 -14.87
CA TYR A 9 3.84 -9.08 -14.83
C TYR A 9 4.27 -9.38 -13.39
N PRO A 10 5.16 -10.35 -13.14
CA PRO A 10 5.73 -10.55 -11.79
C PRO A 10 6.47 -9.29 -11.32
N LEU A 11 6.41 -9.03 -10.01
CA LEU A 11 7.03 -7.85 -9.39
C LEU A 11 8.52 -7.78 -9.74
N PHE A 12 9.01 -6.58 -10.05
CA PHE A 12 10.42 -6.31 -10.39
C PHE A 12 10.97 -6.99 -11.64
N THR A 13 10.14 -7.61 -12.47
CA THR A 13 10.58 -8.01 -13.83
C THR A 13 10.78 -6.78 -14.72
N PRO A 14 11.60 -6.88 -15.80
CA PRO A 14 11.79 -5.76 -16.73
C PRO A 14 10.46 -5.24 -17.31
N LEU A 15 9.56 -6.15 -17.70
CA LEU A 15 8.22 -5.83 -18.20
C LEU A 15 7.35 -5.16 -17.12
N TRP A 16 7.52 -5.51 -15.85
CA TRP A 16 6.84 -4.83 -14.75
C TRP A 16 7.38 -3.41 -14.54
N GLN A 17 8.71 -3.24 -14.57
CA GLN A 17 9.33 -1.92 -14.45
C GLN A 17 8.90 -1.01 -15.59
N GLU A 18 8.92 -1.50 -16.83
CA GLU A 18 8.46 -0.73 -17.99
C GLU A 18 7.00 -0.29 -17.84
N ALA A 19 6.11 -1.19 -17.43
CA ALA A 19 4.68 -0.88 -17.30
C ALA A 19 4.32 0.02 -16.10
N TRP A 20 5.07 -0.06 -14.98
CA TRP A 20 4.63 0.52 -13.70
C TRP A 20 5.62 1.47 -13.03
N SER A 21 6.88 1.55 -13.46
CA SER A 21 7.90 2.38 -12.81
C SER A 21 7.53 3.86 -12.81
N GLY A 22 7.04 4.40 -13.94
CA GLY A 22 6.66 5.80 -14.04
C GLY A 22 5.51 6.18 -13.11
N LEU A 23 4.43 5.41 -13.14
CA LEU A 23 3.26 5.63 -12.28
C LEU A 23 3.62 5.51 -10.79
N ARG A 24 4.46 4.53 -10.45
CA ARG A 24 4.91 4.31 -9.08
C ARG A 24 5.82 5.44 -8.61
N SER A 25 6.80 5.83 -9.43
CA SER A 25 7.73 6.93 -9.13
C SER A 25 6.98 8.23 -8.85
N GLN A 26 5.94 8.55 -9.63
CA GLN A 26 5.11 9.73 -9.36
C GLN A 26 4.36 9.64 -8.03
N ASN A 27 3.76 8.48 -7.71
CA ASN A 27 3.06 8.28 -6.45
C ASN A 27 4.00 8.32 -5.25
N GLU A 28 5.16 7.68 -5.34
CA GLU A 28 6.17 7.64 -4.28
C GLU A 28 6.82 9.01 -4.09
N GLY A 29 7.18 9.70 -5.16
CA GLY A 29 7.74 11.06 -5.11
C GLY A 29 6.74 12.08 -4.55
N GLY A 30 5.48 12.01 -4.97
CA GLY A 30 4.41 12.85 -4.42
C GLY A 30 4.20 12.61 -2.93
N ASN A 31 4.13 11.34 -2.50
CA ASN A 31 4.00 10.99 -1.10
C ASN A 31 5.23 11.38 -0.26
N GLY A 32 6.44 11.23 -0.82
CA GLY A 32 7.69 11.63 -0.16
C GLY A 32 7.73 13.13 0.10
N ASN A 33 7.41 13.94 -0.92
CA ASN A 33 7.36 15.39 -0.79
C ASN A 33 6.28 15.87 0.19
N LEU A 34 5.09 15.26 0.16
CA LEU A 34 4.00 15.61 1.06
C LEU A 34 4.37 15.35 2.52
N LYS A 35 4.96 14.18 2.79
CA LYS A 35 5.39 13.80 4.14
C LYS A 35 6.54 14.67 4.63
N LYS A 36 7.54 14.93 3.79
CA LYS A 36 8.68 15.79 4.15
C LYS A 36 8.23 17.22 4.48
N SER A 37 7.43 17.82 3.60
CA SER A 37 6.90 19.17 3.83
C SER A 37 6.03 19.26 5.09
N ALA A 38 5.29 18.20 5.44
CA ALA A 38 4.52 18.15 6.66
C ALA A 38 5.44 18.14 7.91
N LEU A 39 6.51 17.34 7.89
CA LEU A 39 7.50 17.28 8.98
C LEU A 39 8.21 18.63 9.15
N ASP A 40 8.71 19.23 8.07
CA ASP A 40 9.42 20.52 8.10
C ASP A 40 8.54 21.65 8.69
N SER A 41 7.23 21.59 8.47
CA SER A 41 6.26 22.58 8.97
C SER A 41 5.94 22.46 10.47
N ILE A 42 6.16 21.29 11.06
CA ILE A 42 5.98 21.04 12.49
C ILE A 42 7.15 21.66 13.26
N ASP A 43 8.37 21.45 12.75
CA ASP A 43 9.61 21.92 13.37
C ASP A 43 9.82 23.44 13.22
N ASN A 44 9.32 24.06 12.15
CA ASN A 44 9.46 25.51 11.92
C ASN A 44 8.10 26.21 11.72
N PRO A 45 7.72 27.15 12.63
CA PRO A 45 6.45 27.86 12.53
C PRO A 45 6.30 28.76 11.30
N GLN A 46 7.40 29.20 10.67
CA GLN A 46 7.36 30.00 9.44
C GLN A 46 7.01 29.17 8.19
N LEU A 47 7.18 27.85 8.26
CA LEU A 47 6.82 26.92 7.18
C LEU A 47 5.39 26.39 7.31
N ARG A 48 4.65 26.82 8.33
CA ARG A 48 3.25 26.44 8.52
C ARG A 48 2.40 27.04 7.42
N LEU A 49 1.45 26.25 6.92
CA LEU A 49 0.51 26.73 5.92
C LEU A 49 -0.38 27.84 6.52
N PRO A 50 -0.75 28.86 5.73
CA PRO A 50 -1.70 29.89 6.16
C PRO A 50 -2.99 29.30 6.71
N HIS A 51 -3.58 29.98 7.70
CA HIS A 51 -4.89 29.61 8.23
C HIS A 51 -5.92 29.48 7.08
N GLY A 52 -6.74 28.42 7.12
CA GLY A 52 -7.69 28.08 6.05
C GLY A 52 -7.11 27.20 4.93
N ARG A 53 -5.80 27.25 4.66
CA ARG A 53 -5.18 26.37 3.64
C ARG A 53 -5.21 24.90 4.07
N VAL A 54 -5.06 24.62 5.36
CA VAL A 54 -5.22 23.26 5.92
C VAL A 54 -6.65 22.74 5.68
N ALA A 55 -7.67 23.55 5.98
CA ALA A 55 -9.07 23.18 5.76
C ALA A 55 -9.35 22.94 4.26
N GLN A 56 -8.80 23.79 3.38
CA GLN A 56 -8.91 23.61 1.93
C GLN A 56 -8.22 22.33 1.45
N THR A 57 -7.02 22.02 1.97
CA THR A 57 -6.30 20.80 1.63
C THR A 57 -7.06 19.55 2.10
N LEU A 58 -7.62 19.57 3.30
CA LEU A 58 -8.47 18.49 3.81
C LEU A 58 -9.74 18.32 2.96
N LEU A 59 -10.40 19.42 2.62
CA LEU A 59 -11.58 19.40 1.75
C LEU A 59 -11.23 18.80 0.38
N ASN A 60 -10.13 19.24 -0.24
CA ASN A 60 -9.66 18.70 -1.52
C ASN A 60 -9.34 17.20 -1.40
N ALA A 61 -8.67 16.78 -0.32
CA ALA A 61 -8.37 15.37 -0.07
C ALA A 61 -9.64 14.52 0.04
N VAL A 62 -10.67 15.01 0.76
CA VAL A 62 -11.97 14.34 0.86
C VAL A 62 -12.66 14.26 -0.50
N ILE A 63 -12.66 15.34 -1.28
CA ILE A 63 -13.24 15.34 -2.63
C ILE A 63 -12.57 14.28 -3.51
N ILE A 64 -11.23 14.25 -3.55
CA ILE A 64 -10.46 13.28 -4.31
C ILE A 64 -10.73 11.86 -3.81
N PHE A 65 -10.75 11.64 -2.50
CA PHE A 65 -11.04 10.34 -1.90
C PHE A 65 -12.43 9.82 -2.32
N VAL A 66 -13.46 10.66 -2.23
CA VAL A 66 -14.82 10.26 -2.62
C VAL A 66 -14.91 10.03 -4.13
N ALA A 67 -14.25 10.85 -4.96
CA ALA A 67 -14.19 10.65 -6.41
C ALA A 67 -13.54 9.30 -6.76
N ASN A 68 -12.39 8.98 -6.15
CA ASN A 68 -11.69 7.71 -6.30
C ASN A 68 -12.56 6.53 -5.83
N LEU A 69 -13.22 6.67 -4.67
CA LEU A 69 -14.12 5.65 -4.14
C LEU A 69 -15.29 5.37 -5.10
N ARG A 70 -15.87 6.42 -5.70
CA ARG A 70 -16.93 6.29 -6.71
C ARG A 70 -16.42 5.58 -7.97
N ALA A 71 -15.23 5.94 -8.45
CA ALA A 71 -14.60 5.29 -9.60
C ALA A 71 -14.37 3.80 -9.33
N ILE A 72 -13.83 3.45 -8.17
CA ILE A 72 -13.60 2.05 -7.76
C ILE A 72 -14.93 1.30 -7.64
N ARG A 73 -15.94 1.88 -6.97
CA ARG A 73 -17.27 1.25 -6.87
C ARG A 73 -17.93 1.05 -8.23
N ARG A 74 -17.79 2.01 -9.15
CA ARG A 74 -18.28 1.87 -10.53
C ARG A 74 -17.58 0.72 -11.23
N PHE A 75 -16.26 0.69 -11.19
CA PHE A 75 -15.47 -0.39 -11.78
C PHE A 75 -15.82 -1.77 -11.19
N LEU A 76 -15.99 -1.89 -9.87
CA LEU A 76 -16.41 -3.15 -9.23
C LEU A 76 -17.80 -3.59 -9.68
N ARG A 77 -18.75 -2.65 -9.83
CA ARG A 77 -20.08 -2.94 -10.38
C ARG A 77 -20.00 -3.41 -11.83
N ASP A 78 -19.27 -2.69 -12.68
CA ASP A 78 -19.12 -3.00 -14.10
C ASP A 78 -18.45 -4.37 -14.32
N GLN A 79 -17.58 -4.79 -13.39
CA GLN A 79 -16.87 -6.07 -13.43
C GLN A 79 -17.61 -7.21 -12.68
N GLY A 80 -18.81 -6.97 -12.15
CA GLY A 80 -19.60 -7.97 -11.39
C GLY A 80 -18.95 -8.45 -10.10
N ILE A 81 -18.12 -7.61 -9.47
CA ILE A 81 -17.26 -8.00 -8.34
C ILE A 81 -17.91 -7.56 -7.05
N GLN A 82 -18.62 -8.49 -6.42
CA GLN A 82 -19.24 -8.22 -5.13
C GLN A 82 -18.17 -8.06 -4.04
N PRO A 83 -18.18 -6.95 -3.27
CA PRO A 83 -17.26 -6.78 -2.17
C PRO A 83 -17.45 -7.94 -1.19
N ARG A 84 -16.35 -8.57 -0.79
CA ARG A 84 -16.38 -9.66 0.18
C ARG A 84 -16.97 -9.10 1.47
N LYS A 85 -18.16 -9.57 1.85
CA LYS A 85 -18.78 -9.24 3.14
C LYS A 85 -17.73 -9.54 4.21
N ALA A 86 -17.35 -8.54 5.00
CA ALA A 86 -16.47 -8.74 6.13
C ALA A 86 -17.16 -9.76 7.05
N SER A 87 -16.68 -11.00 7.03
CA SER A 87 -17.05 -11.98 8.03
C SER A 87 -16.46 -11.47 9.34
N THR A 88 -17.31 -10.94 10.21
CA THR A 88 -16.98 -10.72 11.62
C THR A 88 -16.73 -12.08 12.26
N GLN A 89 -15.55 -12.66 12.02
CA GLN A 89 -14.97 -13.62 12.93
C GLN A 89 -14.20 -12.79 13.95
N SER A 90 -14.93 -12.21 14.92
CA SER A 90 -14.37 -12.02 16.24
C SER A 90 -14.05 -13.43 16.75
N ALA A 91 -12.82 -13.88 16.50
CA ALA A 91 -12.27 -15.00 17.22
C ALA A 91 -12.25 -14.58 18.69
N ALA A 92 -13.23 -15.07 19.44
CA ALA A 92 -13.23 -14.99 20.89
C ALA A 92 -11.93 -15.63 21.38
N ILE A 93 -11.04 -14.81 21.91
CA ILE A 93 -9.84 -15.27 22.62
C ILE A 93 -10.35 -15.94 23.89
N GLN A 94 -10.36 -17.28 23.91
CA GLN A 94 -10.46 -18.01 25.16
C GLN A 94 -9.06 -18.08 25.80
N PRO A 95 -8.92 -17.80 27.10
CA PRO A 95 -7.64 -17.79 27.80
C PRO A 95 -7.25 -19.21 28.22
N GLY A 96 -6.05 -19.64 27.82
CA GLY A 96 -5.47 -20.93 28.19
C GLY A 96 -3.95 -20.89 28.08
N GLU A 97 -3.33 -20.51 29.20
CA GLU A 97 -1.97 -20.69 29.76
C GLU A 97 -0.72 -21.08 28.93
N PRO A 98 0.50 -20.76 29.46
CA PRO A 98 1.72 -20.54 28.71
C PRO A 98 2.69 -21.75 28.74
N SER A 99 3.35 -22.01 27.61
CA SER A 99 4.60 -22.77 27.48
C SER A 99 4.91 -22.80 25.98
N ASP A 100 6.09 -22.61 25.44
CA ASP A 100 7.44 -22.51 25.96
C ASP A 100 8.24 -21.85 24.82
N SER A 101 9.24 -21.00 25.12
CA SER A 101 10.11 -20.43 24.08
C SER A 101 11.28 -21.35 23.84
N PRO A 102 11.62 -21.69 22.58
CA PRO A 102 12.98 -22.04 22.27
C PRO A 102 13.55 -21.15 21.15
N GLN A 103 14.44 -20.27 21.58
CA GLN A 103 15.73 -19.92 20.97
C GLN A 103 15.85 -19.71 19.44
N ALA A 104 16.41 -18.55 19.12
CA ALA A 104 17.00 -18.22 17.83
C ALA A 104 17.86 -19.36 17.25
N ARG A 105 17.65 -19.70 15.97
CA ARG A 105 18.58 -20.47 15.15
C ARG A 105 18.88 -19.74 13.84
N PRO A 106 20.13 -19.83 13.31
CA PRO A 106 20.65 -18.95 12.27
C PRO A 106 20.16 -19.31 10.86
N LEU A 107 20.17 -18.31 9.96
CA LEU A 107 19.88 -18.47 8.53
C LEU A 107 20.78 -19.54 7.87
N PRO A 108 20.22 -20.49 7.10
CA PRO A 108 21.01 -21.28 6.15
C PRO A 108 21.33 -20.46 4.90
N THR A 109 22.62 -20.28 4.63
CA THR A 109 23.17 -19.82 3.36
C THR A 109 22.97 -20.92 2.31
N GLU A 110 21.93 -20.82 1.48
CA GLU A 110 21.83 -21.68 0.28
C GLU A 110 22.49 -20.96 -0.91
N GLN A 111 23.57 -21.54 -1.40
CA GLN A 111 24.26 -21.14 -2.61
C GLN A 111 23.35 -21.43 -3.81
N VAL A 112 22.87 -20.38 -4.48
CA VAL A 112 22.14 -20.51 -5.74
C VAL A 112 23.16 -20.53 -6.87
N GLU A 113 23.45 -21.70 -7.42
CA GLU A 113 24.20 -21.86 -8.66
C GLU A 113 23.37 -21.29 -9.84
N PRO A 114 23.96 -20.47 -10.74
CA PRO A 114 23.22 -19.90 -11.86
C PRO A 114 22.97 -20.93 -12.98
N PRO A 115 21.85 -20.83 -13.73
CA PRO A 115 21.48 -21.81 -14.74
C PRO A 115 22.39 -21.80 -15.99
N PRO A 116 22.51 -22.93 -16.70
CA PRO A 116 23.41 -23.09 -17.83
C PRO A 116 23.01 -22.21 -19.03
N ARG A 117 24.01 -21.71 -19.74
CA ARG A 117 23.85 -20.97 -20.99
C ARG A 117 23.85 -21.96 -22.16
N GLU A 118 22.80 -21.92 -22.98
CA GLU A 118 22.84 -22.36 -24.38
C GLU A 118 23.14 -21.16 -25.28
#